data_AF-A0AA47GD73-F1
#
_entry.id   AF-A0AA47GD73-F1
#
_cell.length_a   1.000
_cell.length_b   1.000
_cell.length_c   1.000
_cell.angle_alpha   90.00
_cell.angle_beta   90.00
_cell.angle_gamma   90.00
#
_symmetry.space_group_name_H-M   'P 1'
#
loop_
_entity.id
_entity.type
_entity.pdbx_description
1 polymer ?
#
loop_
_entity_poly.entity_id
_entity_poly.type
_entity_poly.pdbx_seq_one_letter_code
_entity_poly.pdbx_strand_id
1 'polypeptide(L)'
;MALEAETFAKPFPAISPLVSPWYGSFNDLPPILVVSGTRDLTLTYTLALKEKVEAKGLPIYFDIHQHMVHIFPIYPIPEADDALEIMAEFIAKVREPTPRKETLGV
;
A
#
# COMPACT_ATOMS: atom_id res chain seq x y z
N MET A 1 -22.03 2.26 -7.01
CA MET A 1 -21.21 2.60 -5.83
C MET A 1 -21.77 2.05 -4.51
N ALA A 2 -22.89 2.52 -3.93
CA ALA A 2 -23.37 1.98 -2.63
C ALA A 2 -23.72 0.48 -2.66
N LEU A 3 -24.37 0.00 -3.72
CA LEU A 3 -24.70 -1.42 -3.90
C LEU A 3 -23.45 -2.32 -4.05
N GLU A 4 -22.38 -1.79 -4.63
CA GLU A 4 -21.12 -2.53 -4.86
C GLU A 4 -20.32 -2.64 -3.57
N ALA A 5 -20.28 -1.58 -2.75
CA ALA A 5 -19.65 -1.61 -1.44
C ALA A 5 -20.35 -2.62 -0.49
N GLU A 6 -21.69 -2.67 -0.51
CA GLU A 6 -22.44 -3.67 0.25
C GLU A 6 -22.21 -5.10 -0.25
N THR A 7 -21.95 -5.27 -1.55
CA THR A 7 -21.66 -6.60 -2.12
C THR A 7 -20.27 -7.06 -1.72
N PHE A 8 -19.26 -6.19 -1.78
CA PHE A 8 -17.90 -6.50 -1.34
C PHE A 8 -17.83 -6.80 0.16
N ALA A 9 -18.56 -6.04 0.99
CA ALA A 9 -18.50 -6.20 2.43
C ALA A 9 -19.09 -7.53 2.92
N LYS A 10 -20.12 -8.06 2.23
CA LYS A 10 -20.81 -9.28 2.65
C LYS A 10 -19.87 -10.50 2.66
N PRO A 11 -19.91 -11.34 3.71
CA PRO A 11 -20.92 -11.40 4.79
C PRO A 11 -20.66 -10.48 5.99
N PHE A 12 -19.61 -9.65 5.96
CA PHE A 12 -19.23 -8.80 7.08
C PHE A 12 -19.85 -7.38 7.00
N PRO A 13 -19.99 -6.68 8.13
CA PRO A 13 -20.28 -5.24 8.12
C PRO A 13 -19.17 -4.47 7.40
N ALA A 14 -19.50 -3.35 6.74
CA ALA A 14 -18.51 -2.52 6.03
C ALA A 14 -17.36 -2.02 6.92
N ILE A 15 -17.64 -1.83 8.22
CA ILE A 15 -16.65 -1.39 9.21
C ILE A 15 -15.83 -2.56 9.81
N SER A 16 -16.10 -3.80 9.42
CA SER A 16 -15.29 -4.94 9.85
C SER A 16 -13.84 -4.72 9.43
N PRO A 17 -12.84 -4.95 10.31
CA PRO A 17 -11.42 -4.86 9.94
C PRO A 17 -11.02 -5.75 8.76
N LEU A 18 -11.77 -6.83 8.50
CA LEU A 18 -11.55 -7.72 7.35
C LEU A 18 -12.00 -7.12 6.01
N VAL A 19 -12.88 -6.10 6.06
CA VAL A 19 -13.37 -5.37 4.88
C VAL A 19 -12.66 -4.03 4.76
N SER A 20 -12.56 -3.31 5.89
CA SER A 20 -11.96 -1.99 6.02
C SER A 20 -10.86 -2.04 7.09
N PRO A 21 -9.61 -2.38 6.72
CA PRO A 21 -8.47 -2.50 7.66
C PRO A 21 -8.22 -1.26 8.51
N TRP A 22 -8.73 -0.10 8.08
CA TRP A 22 -8.75 1.13 8.84
C TRP A 22 -9.26 0.94 10.28
N TYR A 23 -10.24 0.06 10.51
CA TYR A 23 -10.81 -0.20 11.83
C TYR A 23 -10.09 -1.32 12.61
N GLY A 24 -9.03 -1.92 12.05
CA GLY A 24 -8.25 -2.97 12.68
C GLY A 24 -7.18 -2.48 13.66
N SER A 25 -6.46 -3.44 14.24
CA SER A 25 -5.24 -3.17 15.01
C SER A 25 -4.11 -2.77 14.07
N PHE A 26 -3.35 -1.75 14.48
CA PHE A 26 -2.13 -1.30 13.81
C PHE A 26 -0.89 -1.71 14.59
N ASN A 27 -1.02 -2.53 15.62
CA ASN A 27 0.14 -3.03 16.36
C ASN A 27 0.88 -4.06 15.50
N ASP A 28 2.20 -4.10 15.62
CA ASP A 28 3.07 -5.12 15.02
C ASP A 28 2.97 -5.22 13.48
N LEU A 29 2.54 -4.16 12.80
CA LEU A 29 2.60 -4.12 11.35
C LEU A 29 4.06 -4.11 10.88
N PRO A 30 4.39 -4.81 9.78
CA PRO A 30 5.71 -4.70 9.15
C PRO A 30 5.93 -3.27 8.64
N PRO A 31 7.17 -2.89 8.27
CA PRO A 31 7.42 -1.61 7.62
C PRO A 31 6.50 -1.39 6.41
N ILE A 32 5.97 -0.18 6.29
CA ILE A 32 4.99 0.18 5.25
C ILE A 32 5.61 1.18 4.29
N LEU A 33 5.47 0.96 2.99
CA LEU A 33 5.72 1.96 1.95
C LEU A 33 4.38 2.36 1.34
N VAL A 34 4.15 3.66 1.23
CA VAL A 34 3.05 4.26 0.47
C VAL A 34 3.64 4.95 -0.75
N VAL A 35 3.22 4.53 -1.94
CA VAL A 35 3.48 5.22 -3.21
C VAL A 35 2.16 5.77 -3.72
N SER A 36 2.09 7.09 -3.95
CA SER A 36 0.85 7.75 -4.38
C SER A 36 1.15 9.00 -5.20
N GLY A 37 0.17 9.49 -5.93
CA GLY A 37 0.26 10.77 -6.64
C GLY A 37 -0.46 11.91 -5.93
N THR A 38 -0.10 13.18 -6.24
CA THR A 38 -0.82 14.35 -5.69
C THR A 38 -2.23 14.54 -6.25
N ARG A 39 -2.61 13.80 -7.30
CA ARG A 39 -3.97 13.76 -7.87
C ARG A 39 -4.64 12.41 -7.64
N ASP A 40 -4.13 11.59 -6.73
CA ASP A 40 -4.78 10.36 -6.31
C ASP A 40 -5.97 10.69 -5.39
N LEU A 41 -7.15 10.15 -5.73
CA LEU A 41 -8.38 10.29 -4.92
C LEU A 41 -8.18 9.80 -3.47
N THR A 42 -7.29 8.83 -3.28
CA THR A 42 -7.02 8.18 -1.99
C THR A 42 -5.93 8.84 -1.16
N LEU A 43 -5.27 9.89 -1.69
CA LEU A 43 -4.13 10.55 -1.02
C LEU A 43 -4.46 11.01 0.41
N THR A 44 -5.65 11.57 0.64
CA THR A 44 -6.05 12.00 1.99
C THR A 44 -6.08 10.84 2.98
N TYR A 45 -6.53 9.65 2.53
CA TYR A 45 -6.56 8.45 3.37
C TYR A 45 -5.16 7.91 3.64
N THR A 46 -4.26 7.98 2.66
CA THR A 46 -2.87 7.57 2.88
C THR A 46 -2.16 8.52 3.84
N LEU A 47 -2.35 9.84 3.74
CA LEU A 47 -1.83 10.79 4.73
C LEU A 47 -2.37 10.50 6.15
N ALA A 48 -3.65 10.20 6.28
CA ALA A 48 -4.22 9.80 7.58
C ALA A 48 -3.65 8.46 8.10
N LEU A 49 -3.33 7.52 7.21
CA LEU A 49 -2.63 6.27 7.55
C LEU A 49 -1.25 6.57 8.16
N LYS A 50 -0.52 7.54 7.60
CA LYS A 50 0.79 7.97 8.13
C LYS A 50 0.70 8.33 9.61
N GLU A 51 -0.17 9.29 9.94
CA GLU A 51 -0.36 9.79 11.30
C GLU A 51 -0.70 8.64 12.26
N LYS A 52 -1.59 7.73 11.83
CA LYS A 52 -2.04 6.60 12.63
C LYS A 52 -0.92 5.58 12.90
N VAL A 53 -0.08 5.30 11.91
CA VAL A 53 1.04 4.34 12.03
C VAL A 53 2.19 4.95 12.82
N GLU A 54 2.53 6.22 12.58
CA GLU A 54 3.56 6.94 13.35
C GLU A 54 3.18 7.08 14.82
N ALA A 55 1.90 7.30 15.14
CA ALA A 55 1.39 7.30 16.52
C ALA A 55 1.55 5.95 17.23
N LYS A 56 1.78 4.85 16.50
CA LYS A 56 2.12 3.53 17.04
C LYS A 56 3.63 3.27 17.12
N GLY A 57 4.46 4.24 16.74
CA GLY A 57 5.92 4.09 16.70
C GLY A 57 6.40 3.13 15.61
N LEU A 58 5.58 2.85 14.60
CA LEU A 58 5.91 1.92 13.52
C LEU A 58 6.49 2.65 12.30
N PRO A 59 7.41 2.00 11.56
CA PRO A 59 8.03 2.62 10.39
C PRO A 59 7.08 2.66 9.21
N ILE A 60 6.88 3.88 8.68
CA ILE A 60 6.14 4.12 7.44
C ILE A 60 6.89 5.12 6.55
N TYR A 61 6.93 4.84 5.26
CA TYR A 61 7.63 5.61 4.24
C TYR A 61 6.64 6.08 3.18
N PHE A 62 6.85 7.28 2.66
CA PHE A 62 5.99 7.91 1.67
C PHE A 62 6.82 8.34 0.48
N ASP A 63 6.34 7.99 -0.71
CA ASP A 63 6.84 8.44 -1.99
C ASP A 63 5.67 9.06 -2.77
N ILE A 64 5.61 10.39 -2.78
CA ILE A 64 4.49 11.14 -3.33
C ILE A 64 4.91 11.86 -4.61
N HIS A 65 4.38 11.38 -5.73
CA HIS A 65 4.69 11.90 -7.06
C HIS A 65 3.78 13.08 -7.44
N GLN A 66 4.36 14.16 -7.95
CA GLN A 66 3.59 15.32 -8.36
C GLN A 66 2.74 15.02 -9.60
N HIS A 67 1.49 15.49 -9.60
CA HIS A 67 0.52 15.40 -10.70
C HIS A 67 0.09 13.99 -11.09
N MET A 68 0.59 12.96 -10.42
CA MET A 68 0.22 11.56 -10.68
C MET A 68 -1.18 11.24 -10.14
N VAL A 69 -1.88 10.39 -10.88
CA VAL A 69 -3.23 9.93 -10.58
C VAL A 69 -3.21 8.61 -9.78
N HIS A 70 -4.39 8.14 -9.40
CA HIS A 70 -4.53 6.84 -8.76
C HIS A 70 -3.86 5.74 -9.58
N ILE A 71 -3.13 4.85 -8.91
CA ILE A 71 -2.46 3.68 -9.50
C ILE A 71 -1.58 4.01 -10.72
N PHE A 72 -0.95 5.20 -10.75
CA PHE A 72 -0.09 5.59 -11.86
C PHE A 72 1.06 4.63 -12.25
N PRO A 73 1.62 3.78 -11.35
CA PRO A 73 2.71 2.87 -11.70
C PRO A 73 2.38 1.80 -12.74
N ILE A 74 1.10 1.67 -13.14
CA ILE A 74 0.69 0.75 -14.22
C ILE A 74 0.82 1.36 -15.62
N TYR A 75 1.03 2.67 -15.71
CA TYR A 75 1.08 3.37 -17.00
C TYR A 75 2.50 3.32 -17.59
N PRO A 76 2.64 3.36 -18.93
CA PRO A 76 3.94 3.40 -19.59
C PRO A 76 4.49 4.83 -19.62
N ILE A 77 4.79 5.39 -18.44
CA ILE A 77 5.34 6.75 -18.25
C ILE A 77 6.59 6.68 -17.36
N PRO A 78 7.55 7.61 -17.49
CA PRO A 78 8.79 7.57 -16.71
C PRO A 78 8.58 7.55 -15.20
N GLU A 79 7.59 8.29 -14.70
CA GLU A 79 7.27 8.34 -13.27
C GLU A 79 6.86 6.96 -12.74
N ALA A 80 6.22 6.13 -13.57
CA ALA A 80 5.86 4.77 -13.19
C ALA A 80 7.10 3.90 -13.00
N ASP A 81 8.11 4.06 -13.85
CA ASP A 81 9.39 3.33 -13.71
C ASP A 81 10.10 3.73 -12.40
N ASP A 82 10.16 5.03 -12.10
CA ASP A 82 10.72 5.54 -10.83
C ASP A 82 9.98 4.95 -9.61
N ALA A 83 8.65 4.94 -9.65
CA ALA A 83 7.83 4.37 -8.58
C ALA A 83 8.06 2.87 -8.40
N LEU A 84 8.21 2.12 -9.49
CA LEU A 84 8.50 0.68 -9.45
C LEU A 84 9.89 0.40 -8.89
N GLU A 85 10.89 1.23 -9.22
CA GLU A 85 12.23 1.12 -8.65
C GLU A 85 12.21 1.33 -7.13
N ILE A 86 11.52 2.37 -6.65
CA ILE A 86 11.35 2.64 -5.21
C ILE A 86 10.66 1.48 -4.49
N MET A 87 9.63 0.87 -5.10
CA MET A 87 8.99 -0.33 -4.54
C MET A 87 9.97 -1.51 -4.46
N ALA A 88 10.77 -1.73 -5.50
CA ALA A 88 11.76 -2.81 -5.55
C ALA A 88 12.86 -2.62 -4.50
N GLU A 89 13.39 -1.41 -4.37
CA GLU A 89 14.37 -1.04 -3.34
C GLU A 89 13.82 -1.25 -1.92
N PHE A 90 12.58 -0.81 -1.69
CA PHE A 90 11.93 -0.99 -0.39
C PHE A 90 11.80 -2.47 -0.03
N ILE A 91 11.33 -3.30 -0.96
CA ILE A 91 11.22 -4.76 -0.77
C ILE A 91 12.60 -5.35 -0.47
N ALA A 92 13.64 -4.98 -1.23
CA ALA A 92 15.01 -5.46 -1.01
C ALA A 92 15.54 -5.07 0.38
N LYS A 93 15.17 -3.88 0.88
CA LYS A 93 15.58 -3.36 2.19
C LYS A 93 14.88 -4.06 3.36
N VAL A 94 13.59 -4.34 3.25
CA VAL A 94 12.77 -4.84 4.39
C VAL A 94 12.63 -6.36 4.41
N ARG A 95 13.00 -7.03 3.32
CA ARG A 95 12.96 -8.48 3.22
C ARG A 95 14.12 -9.11 4.00
N GLU A 96 13.80 -10.05 4.89
CA GLU A 96 14.78 -11.06 5.30
C GLU A 96 15.05 -12.01 4.11
N PRO A 97 16.32 -12.35 3.80
CA PRO A 97 16.63 -13.18 2.64
C PRO A 97 15.92 -14.53 2.73
N THR A 98 14.85 -14.71 1.93
CA THR A 98 14.23 -16.02 1.74
C THR A 98 15.01 -16.72 0.63
N PRO A 99 15.59 -17.91 0.86
CA PRO A 99 16.23 -18.67 -0.20
C PRO A 99 15.26 -18.82 -1.36
N ARG A 100 15.67 -18.42 -2.56
CA ARG A 100 14.92 -18.73 -3.78
C ARG A 100 14.91 -20.26 -3.84
N LYS A 101 13.73 -20.91 -3.84
CA LYS A 101 13.67 -22.34 -4.16
C LYS A 101 14.33 -22.49 -5.52
N GLU A 102 15.45 -23.21 -5.58
CA GLU A 102 16.07 -23.56 -6.85
C GLU A 102 14.97 -24.17 -7.71
N THR A 103 14.72 -23.56 -8.87
CA THR A 103 13.90 -24.18 -9.90
C THR A 103 14.52 -25.52 -10.19
N LEU A 104 13.84 -26.61 -9.80
CA LEU A 104 14.17 -27.95 -10.26
C LEU A 104 14.25 -27.87 -11.78
N GLY A 105 15.47 -28.04 -12.31
CA GLY A 105 15.71 -28.10 -13.74
C GLY A 105 14.81 -29.17 -14.35
N VAL A 106 14.04 -28.76 -15.34
CA VAL A 106 13.39 -29.63 -16.32
C VAL A 106 13.96 -29.28 -17.69
#